data_AF-A0A6L5Y3Z0-F1
#
_entry.id   AF-A0A6L5Y3Z0-F1
#
_cell.length_a   1.000
_cell.length_b   1.000
_cell.length_c   1.000
_cell.angle_alpha   90.00
_cell.angle_beta   90.00
_cell.angle_gamma   90.00
#
_symmetry.space_group_name_H-M   'P 1'
#
loop_
_entity.id
_entity.type
_entity.pdbx_description
1 polymer ?
#
loop_
_entity_poly.entity_id
_entity_poly.type
_entity_poly.pdbx_seq_one_letter_code
_entity_poly.pdbx_strand_id
1 'polypeptide(L)'
;MAAAKSFGTYLLNQWVPIRNYVTLDIPGSCTEGQISHVLSERFSRNPMGWSRKGLAKLSKIRVLKLNGQKITAADSRGEQEETYREYGERMIQEYLKGCTDWSVFEREVPIYDTNAGMQRLLQAYGQNHGALN
;
A
#
# COMPACT_ATOMS: atom_id res chain seq x y z
N MET A 1 -24.88 28.48 -5.03
CA MET A 1 -24.03 29.30 -4.13
C MET A 1 -22.97 28.49 -3.36
N ALA A 2 -23.23 27.24 -2.93
CA ALA A 2 -22.26 26.44 -2.18
C ALA A 2 -20.94 26.17 -2.94
N ALA A 3 -21.00 25.86 -4.23
CA ALA A 3 -19.81 25.58 -5.06
C ALA A 3 -18.88 26.80 -5.22
N ALA A 4 -19.45 28.01 -5.36
CA ALA A 4 -18.67 29.24 -5.44
C ALA A 4 -17.96 29.55 -4.11
N LYS A 5 -18.64 29.28 -2.98
CA LYS A 5 -18.06 29.43 -1.65
C LYS A 5 -16.91 28.45 -1.42
N SER A 6 -17.08 27.17 -1.76
CA SER A 6 -16.03 26.16 -1.62
C SER A 6 -14.82 26.44 -2.52
N PHE A 7 -15.05 26.91 -3.74
CA PHE A 7 -13.98 27.31 -4.65
C PHE A 7 -13.19 28.51 -4.10
N GLY A 8 -13.88 29.52 -3.57
CA GLY A 8 -13.25 30.66 -2.90
C GLY A 8 -12.37 30.23 -1.73
N THR A 9 -12.87 29.34 -0.87
CA THR A 9 -12.08 28.78 0.25
C THR A 9 -10.84 28.04 -0.23
N TYR A 10 -10.96 27.24 -1.29
CA TYR A 10 -9.82 26.52 -1.87
C TYR A 10 -8.73 27.48 -2.38
N LEU A 11 -9.11 28.51 -3.14
CA LEU A 11 -8.17 29.51 -3.65
C LEU A 11 -7.44 30.24 -2.52
N LEU A 12 -8.17 30.64 -1.47
CA LEU A 12 -7.60 31.34 -0.33
C LEU A 12 -6.63 30.45 0.46
N ASN A 13 -6.95 29.17 0.64
CA ASN A 13 -6.07 28.21 1.29
C ASN A 13 -4.75 28.00 0.52
N GLN A 14 -4.79 28.13 -0.81
CA GLN A 14 -3.63 27.96 -1.69
C GLN A 14 -2.93 29.29 -2.03
N TRP A 15 -3.25 30.38 -1.33
CA TRP A 15 -2.79 31.74 -1.66
C TRP A 15 -1.26 31.90 -1.67
N VAL A 16 -0.56 31.32 -0.69
CA VAL A 16 0.91 31.43 -0.58
C VAL A 16 1.62 30.88 -1.83
N PRO A 17 1.37 29.63 -2.26
CA PRO A 17 1.97 29.12 -3.50
C PRO A 17 1.55 29.89 -4.75
N ILE A 18 0.29 30.37 -4.86
CA ILE A 18 -0.15 31.21 -6.00
C ILE A 18 0.66 32.51 -6.05
N ARG A 19 0.83 33.19 -4.90
CA ARG A 19 1.64 34.39 -4.79
C ARG A 19 3.10 34.12 -5.17
N ASN A 20 3.68 33.03 -4.66
CA ASN A 20 5.07 32.67 -4.96
C ASN A 20 5.27 32.41 -6.45
N TYR A 21 4.32 31.75 -7.10
CA TYR A 21 4.36 31.52 -8.54
C TYR A 21 4.46 32.82 -9.35
N VAL A 22 3.66 33.83 -9.00
CA VAL A 22 3.70 35.16 -9.64
C VAL A 22 4.96 35.95 -9.26
N THR A 23 5.38 35.87 -7.99
CA THR A 23 6.50 36.68 -7.46
C THR A 23 7.86 36.18 -7.94
N LEU A 24 8.01 34.86 -8.07
CA LEU A 24 9.25 34.19 -8.46
C LEU A 24 9.34 33.99 -9.98
N ASP A 25 8.36 34.50 -10.75
CA ASP A 25 8.26 34.33 -12.21
C ASP A 25 8.50 32.88 -12.66
N ILE A 26 7.88 31.94 -11.93
CA ILE A 26 8.08 30.51 -12.20
C ILE A 26 7.41 30.21 -13.54
N PRO A 27 8.13 29.64 -14.52
CA PRO A 27 7.53 29.31 -15.80
C PRO A 27 6.41 28.29 -15.60
N GLY A 28 5.26 28.58 -16.22
CA GLY A 28 4.15 27.65 -16.23
C GLY A 28 4.53 26.34 -16.89
N SER A 29 4.13 25.24 -16.26
CA SER A 29 4.28 23.92 -16.84
C SER A 29 2.90 23.41 -17.26
N CYS A 30 2.79 22.96 -18.50
CA CYS A 30 1.59 22.30 -19.02
C CYS A 30 1.57 20.80 -18.67
N THR A 31 2.19 20.43 -17.56
CA THR A 31 2.45 19.04 -17.13
C THR A 31 1.15 18.24 -17.04
N GLU A 32 0.08 18.87 -16.55
CA GLU A 32 -1.23 18.23 -16.50
C GLU A 32 -1.75 17.94 -17.92
N GLY A 33 -1.75 18.90 -18.85
CA GLY A 33 -2.20 18.66 -20.22
C GLY A 33 -1.34 17.61 -20.96
N GLN A 34 -0.03 17.63 -20.72
CA GLN A 34 0.92 16.72 -21.36
C GLN A 34 0.81 15.28 -20.85
N ILE A 35 0.46 15.07 -19.57
CA ILE A 35 0.47 13.73 -18.95
C ILE A 35 -0.94 13.20 -18.68
N SER A 36 -1.95 14.05 -18.53
CA SER A 36 -3.33 13.64 -18.22
C SER A 36 -3.89 12.71 -19.30
N HIS A 37 -3.76 13.07 -20.58
CA HIS A 37 -4.27 12.23 -21.67
C HIS A 37 -3.59 10.85 -21.68
N VAL A 38 -2.30 10.78 -21.36
CA VAL A 38 -1.54 9.54 -21.22
C VAL A 38 -2.07 8.69 -20.07
N LEU A 39 -2.27 9.27 -18.89
CA LEU A 39 -2.68 8.51 -17.70
C LEU A 39 -4.17 8.17 -17.70
N SER A 40 -5.01 9.01 -18.30
CA SER A 40 -6.46 8.81 -18.41
C SER A 40 -6.85 7.80 -19.50
N GLU A 41 -5.94 7.47 -20.41
CA GLU A 41 -6.20 6.46 -21.44
C GLU A 41 -6.52 5.09 -20.80
N ARG A 42 -7.49 4.37 -21.37
CA ARG A 42 -7.92 3.08 -20.84
C ARG A 42 -6.78 2.06 -20.87
N PHE A 43 -6.56 1.36 -19.75
CA PHE A 43 -5.61 0.25 -19.68
C PHE A 43 -6.19 -1.05 -20.26
N SER A 44 -7.51 -1.19 -20.29
CA SER A 44 -8.22 -2.39 -20.71
C SER A 44 -9.46 -2.04 -21.53
N ARG A 45 -9.89 -2.98 -22.38
CA ARG A 45 -11.12 -2.83 -23.17
C ARG A 45 -12.36 -2.72 -22.27
N ASN A 46 -12.41 -3.54 -21.22
CA ASN A 46 -13.49 -3.54 -20.21
C ASN A 46 -13.06 -2.81 -18.93
N PRO A 47 -13.96 -2.13 -18.22
CA PRO A 47 -13.63 -1.54 -16.93
C PRO A 47 -13.28 -2.65 -15.92
N MET A 48 -12.08 -2.59 -15.36
CA MET A 48 -11.62 -3.51 -14.33
C MET A 48 -11.26 -2.74 -13.07
N GLY A 49 -11.54 -3.35 -11.91
CA GLY A 49 -11.06 -2.84 -10.62
C GLY A 49 -9.58 -3.14 -10.47
N TRP A 50 -8.74 -2.13 -10.59
CA TRP A 50 -7.30 -2.27 -10.39
C TRP A 50 -6.95 -2.05 -8.92
N SER A 51 -6.09 -2.89 -8.35
CA SER A 51 -5.48 -2.59 -7.05
C SER A 51 -4.57 -1.36 -7.18
N ARG A 52 -4.41 -0.59 -6.09
CA ARG A 52 -3.55 0.61 -6.09
C ARG A 52 -2.11 0.30 -6.51
N LYS A 53 -1.56 -0.81 -6.01
CA LYS A 53 -0.21 -1.30 -6.37
C LYS A 53 -0.11 -1.69 -7.84
N GLY A 54 -1.11 -2.43 -8.36
CA GLY A 54 -1.16 -2.84 -9.76
C GLY A 54 -1.27 -1.65 -10.71
N LEU A 55 -2.15 -0.69 -10.38
CA LEU A 55 -2.32 0.53 -11.18
C LEU A 55 -1.04 1.37 -11.24
N ALA A 56 -0.30 1.48 -10.13
CA ALA A 56 0.98 2.20 -10.08
C ALA A 56 2.05 1.56 -10.99
N LYS A 57 2.11 0.23 -11.05
CA LYS A 57 3.03 -0.48 -11.96
C LYS A 57 2.64 -0.27 -13.42
N LEU A 58 1.34 -0.38 -13.73
CA LEU A 58 0.84 -0.17 -15.09
C LEU A 58 1.08 1.25 -15.59
N SER A 59 0.82 2.27 -14.76
CA SER A 59 1.08 3.66 -15.12
C SER A 59 2.57 3.92 -15.33
N LYS A 60 3.44 3.34 -14.49
CA LYS A 60 4.90 3.38 -14.68
C LYS A 60 5.30 2.79 -16.03
N ILE A 61 4.87 1.57 -16.34
CA ILE A 61 5.19 0.90 -17.62
C ILE A 61 4.70 1.72 -18.81
N ARG A 62 3.52 2.35 -18.71
CA ARG A 62 3.01 3.22 -19.77
C ARG A 62 3.94 4.41 -20.04
N VAL A 63 4.40 5.09 -18.99
CA VAL A 63 5.33 6.22 -19.13
C VAL A 63 6.67 5.76 -19.70
N LEU A 64 7.21 4.63 -19.24
CA LEU A 64 8.44 4.03 -19.78
C LEU A 64 8.32 3.78 -21.29
N LYS A 65 7.19 3.21 -21.71
CA LYS A 65 6.90 2.92 -23.12
C LYS A 65 6.87 4.19 -23.98
N LEU A 66 6.20 5.25 -23.51
CA LEU A 66 6.13 6.53 -24.23
C LEU A 66 7.50 7.20 -24.34
N ASN A 67 8.32 7.08 -23.30
CA ASN A 67 9.68 7.61 -23.29
C ASN A 67 10.67 6.75 -24.10
N GLY A 68 10.22 5.65 -24.74
CA GLY A 68 11.06 4.74 -25.50
C GLY A 68 12.05 3.94 -24.65
N GLN A 69 11.82 3.84 -23.34
CA GLN A 69 12.68 3.10 -22.42
C GLN A 69 12.40 1.60 -22.49
N LYS A 70 13.42 0.78 -22.25
CA LYS A 70 13.29 -0.68 -22.22
C LYS A 70 12.56 -1.11 -20.95
N ILE A 71 11.47 -1.85 -21.13
CA ILE A 71 10.72 -2.45 -20.03
C ILE A 71 11.50 -3.66 -19.52
N THR A 72 11.88 -3.65 -18.24
CA THR A 72 12.63 -4.75 -17.63
C THR A 72 11.69 -5.65 -16.85
N ALA A 73 12.05 -6.94 -16.66
CA ALA A 73 11.25 -7.87 -15.85
C ALA A 73 11.01 -7.40 -14.41
N ALA A 74 11.87 -6.52 -13.88
CA ALA A 74 11.67 -5.89 -12.58
C ALA A 74 10.45 -4.96 -12.53
N ASP A 75 10.08 -4.33 -13.66
CA ASP A 75 8.92 -3.43 -13.73
C ASP A 75 7.60 -4.19 -13.76
N SER A 76 7.61 -5.42 -14.30
CA SER A 76 6.45 -6.30 -14.39
C SER A 76 6.34 -7.31 -13.26
N ARG A 77 7.43 -7.56 -12.52
CA ARG A 77 7.42 -8.52 -11.42
C ARG A 77 6.41 -8.10 -10.35
N GLY A 78 5.58 -9.06 -9.96
CA GLY A 78 4.79 -8.97 -8.73
C GLY A 78 5.72 -8.68 -7.56
N GLU A 79 5.21 -7.98 -6.54
CA GLU A 79 5.87 -8.08 -5.23
C GLU A 79 5.78 -9.56 -4.81
N GLN A 80 6.73 -10.03 -3.99
CA GLN A 80 6.61 -11.36 -3.40
C GLN A 80 5.24 -11.49 -2.75
N GLU A 81 4.56 -12.61 -2.99
CA GLU A 81 3.32 -12.91 -2.29
C GLU A 81 3.62 -12.89 -0.79
N GLU A 82 2.95 -12.00 -0.08
CA GLU A 82 3.09 -11.89 1.37
C GLU A 82 2.69 -13.23 1.97
N THR A 83 3.55 -13.77 2.84
CA THR A 83 3.20 -14.98 3.57
C THR A 83 1.99 -14.67 4.46
N TYR A 84 1.09 -15.64 4.66
CA TYR A 84 -0.09 -15.45 5.52
C TYR A 84 0.25 -14.87 6.90
N ARG A 85 1.41 -15.23 7.44
CA ARG A 85 1.96 -14.68 8.68
C ARG A 85 2.18 -13.16 8.60
N GLU A 86 2.87 -12.69 7.56
CA GLU A 86 3.17 -11.28 7.34
C GLU A 86 1.88 -10.47 7.12
N TYR A 87 0.92 -11.06 6.40
CA TYR A 87 -0.42 -10.50 6.25
C TYR A 87 -1.11 -10.31 7.61
N GLY A 88 -1.08 -11.35 8.46
CA GLY A 88 -1.68 -11.32 9.79
C GLY A 88 -1.03 -10.26 10.68
N GLU A 89 0.30 -10.22 10.71
CA GLU A 89 1.07 -9.21 11.47
C GLU A 89 0.75 -7.79 10.99
N ARG A 90 0.66 -7.53 9.67
CA ARG A 90 0.27 -6.22 9.13
C ARG A 90 -1.14 -5.83 9.56
N MET A 91 -2.12 -6.73 9.43
CA MET A 91 -3.50 -6.45 9.81
C MET A 91 -3.56 -6.07 11.29
N ILE A 92 -2.93 -6.86 12.15
CA ILE A 92 -2.82 -6.57 13.59
C ILE A 92 -2.22 -5.17 13.80
N GLN A 93 -1.11 -4.85 13.15
CA GLN A 93 -0.45 -3.55 13.26
C GLN A 93 -1.32 -2.38 12.78
N GLU A 94 -2.06 -2.53 11.68
CA GLU A 94 -2.97 -1.49 11.18
C GLU A 94 -4.12 -1.21 12.16
N TYR A 95 -4.74 -2.25 12.71
CA TYR A 95 -5.79 -2.11 13.72
C TYR A 95 -5.26 -1.55 15.03
N LEU A 96 -4.07 -1.97 15.47
CA LEU A 96 -3.47 -1.55 16.73
C LEU A 96 -2.83 -0.16 16.70
N LYS A 97 -2.58 0.42 15.51
CA LYS A 97 -1.82 1.68 15.35
C LYS A 97 -2.40 2.89 16.08
N GLY A 98 -3.66 2.84 16.50
CA GLY A 98 -4.32 3.87 17.31
C GLY A 98 -4.89 3.34 18.64
N CYS A 99 -4.65 2.07 18.97
CA CYS A 99 -5.10 1.47 20.21
C CYS A 99 -4.04 1.65 21.29
N THR A 100 -4.46 1.89 22.53
CA THR A 100 -3.58 1.82 23.69
C THR A 100 -3.14 0.36 23.88
N ASP A 101 -1.85 0.17 24.10
CA ASP A 101 -1.29 -1.14 24.40
C ASP A 101 -1.77 -1.60 25.79
N TRP A 102 -2.54 -2.70 25.83
CA TRP A 102 -3.02 -3.32 27.06
C TRP A 102 -2.21 -4.56 27.44
N SER A 103 -1.09 -4.82 26.77
CA SER A 103 -0.21 -5.97 27.02
C SER A 103 0.29 -6.04 28.47
N VAL A 104 0.35 -4.91 29.18
CA VAL A 104 0.68 -4.85 30.62
C VAL A 104 -0.27 -5.67 31.50
N PHE A 105 -1.51 -5.91 31.05
CA PHE A 105 -2.50 -6.72 31.77
C PHE A 105 -2.56 -8.17 31.27
N GLU A 106 -1.89 -8.47 30.15
CA GLU A 106 -1.78 -9.84 29.68
C GLU A 106 -0.82 -10.60 30.59
N ARG A 107 -1.21 -11.83 30.95
CA ARG A 107 -0.28 -12.73 31.65
C ARG A 107 0.87 -13.05 30.71
N GLU A 108 2.10 -12.98 31.22
CA GLU A 108 3.28 -13.44 30.48
C GLU A 108 3.01 -14.84 29.93
N VAL A 109 3.11 -14.98 28.60
CA VAL A 109 3.00 -16.29 27.96
C VAL A 109 4.20 -17.10 28.45
N PRO A 110 4.01 -18.25 29.11
CA PRO A 110 5.14 -19.04 29.57
C PRO A 110 6.03 -19.39 28.37
N ILE A 111 7.30 -18.99 28.45
CA ILE A 111 8.30 -19.36 27.45
C ILE A 111 8.56 -20.84 27.63
N TYR A 112 7.94 -21.64 26.77
CA TYR A 112 8.16 -23.06 26.77
C TYR A 112 9.47 -23.37 26.05
N ASP A 113 10.38 -24.08 26.73
CA ASP A 113 11.55 -24.67 26.06
C ASP A 113 11.07 -25.76 25.09
N THR A 114 11.17 -25.48 23.80
CA THR A 114 10.80 -26.42 22.73
C THR A 114 11.67 -27.68 22.74
N ASN A 115 12.85 -27.62 23.34
CA ASN A 115 13.74 -28.76 23.50
C ASN A 115 13.50 -29.55 24.80
N ALA A 116 12.66 -29.05 25.71
CA ALA A 116 12.30 -29.80 26.91
C ALA A 116 11.56 -31.08 26.54
N GLY A 117 11.91 -32.18 27.21
CA GLY A 117 11.35 -33.51 26.91
C GLY A 117 9.82 -33.56 26.99
N MET A 118 9.23 -32.80 27.92
CA MET A 118 7.77 -32.68 28.05
C MET A 118 7.12 -32.02 26.83
N GLN A 119 7.77 -30.98 26.26
CA GLN A 119 7.24 -30.28 25.09
C GLN A 119 7.24 -31.17 23.85
N ARG A 120 8.31 -31.96 23.67
CA ARG A 120 8.42 -32.93 22.57
C ARG A 120 7.37 -34.03 22.67
N LEU A 121 7.12 -34.52 23.89
CA LEU A 121 6.05 -35.49 24.14
C LEU A 121 4.68 -34.90 23.80
N LEU A 122 4.37 -33.69 24.26
CA LEU A 122 3.11 -33.00 23.96
C LEU A 122 2.90 -32.80 22.45
N GLN A 123 3.95 -32.40 21.72
CA GLN A 123 3.91 -32.28 20.27
C GLN A 123 3.71 -33.63 19.57
N ALA A 124 4.43 -34.67 20.01
CA ALA A 124 4.28 -36.02 19.48
C ALA A 124 2.87 -36.57 19.72
N TYR A 125 2.31 -36.38 20.92
CA TYR A 125 0.92 -36.72 21.23
C TYR A 125 -0.05 -35.95 20.33
N GLY A 126 0.12 -34.64 20.19
CA GLY A 126 -0.70 -33.79 19.31
C GLY A 126 -0.67 -34.20 17.84
N GLN A 127 0.49 -34.62 17.32
CA GLN A 127 0.64 -35.15 15.96
C GLN A 127 0.03 -36.54 15.79
N ASN A 128 0.03 -37.36 16.85
CA ASN A 128 -0.47 -38.73 16.83
C ASN A 128 -1.99 -38.84 17.10
N HIS A 129 -2.69 -37.77 17.48
CA HIS A 129 -4.14 -37.78 17.69
C HIS A 129 -4.98 -37.87 16.38
N GLY A 130 -4.34 -38.05 15.21
CA GLY A 130 -4.97 -38.50 13.98
C GLY A 130 -4.55 -39.91 13.52
N ALA A 131 -3.70 -40.60 14.30
CA ALA A 131 -3.09 -41.89 13.96
C ALA A 131 -3.35 -42.94 15.06
N LEU A 132 -4.59 -43.03 15.53
CA LEU A 132 -5.09 -44.23 16.20
C LEU A 132 -6.11 -44.91 15.27
N ASN A 133 -5.56 -45.63 14.29
CA ASN A 133 -6.14 -46.86 13.75
C ASN A 133 -5.26 -48.01 14.23
#